data_AF-A0A9E6V719-F1
#
_entry.id   AF-A0A9E6V719-F1
#
_cell.length_a   1.000
_cell.length_b   1.000
_cell.length_c   1.000
_cell.angle_alpha   90.00
_cell.angle_beta   90.00
_cell.angle_gamma   90.00
#
_symmetry.space_group_name_H-M   'P 1'
#
loop_
_entity.id
_entity.type
_entity.pdbx_description
1 polymer ?
#
loop_
_entity_poly.entity_id
_entity_poly.type
_entity_poly.pdbx_seq_one_letter_code
_entity_poly.pdbx_strand_id
1 'polypeptide(L)'
;MTRGTKRFSLIVAVAAIGGFAYWLTAPTFHGYADFIARSKLLAGASAINCGRATESDDPSRVILCSESALRERRALFAVVDHIGIDSKVASAVVSDGAGVVHKISYDSSPCGRIFPTRSCPARLETQVCKSVSYGVKKVASTEPAWAIRIVCAERP
;
A
#
# COMPACT_ATOMS: atom_id res chain seq x y z
N MET A 1 45.67 -34.78 -45.31
CA MET A 1 46.63 -33.66 -45.18
C MET A 1 45.85 -32.41 -44.79
N THR A 2 45.55 -32.17 -43.51
CA THR A 2 46.35 -31.47 -42.45
C THR A 2 46.61 -29.98 -42.69
N ARG A 3 45.90 -29.13 -41.92
CA ARG A 3 46.29 -27.86 -41.24
C ARG A 3 44.99 -27.07 -40.96
N GLY A 4 44.56 -26.73 -39.75
CA GLY A 4 45.25 -26.61 -38.47
C GLY A 4 45.45 -25.14 -38.11
N THR A 5 44.39 -24.40 -37.76
CA THR A 5 44.48 -23.03 -37.24
C THR A 5 44.01 -22.95 -35.79
N LYS A 6 45.04 -23.11 -34.95
CA LYS A 6 45.32 -22.62 -33.61
C LYS A 6 44.25 -21.75 -32.92
N ARG A 7 43.88 -22.25 -31.75
CA ARG A 7 43.36 -21.55 -30.58
C ARG A 7 44.17 -20.29 -30.28
N PHE A 8 43.50 -19.18 -30.01
CA PHE A 8 43.99 -18.15 -29.10
C PHE A 8 42.92 -17.92 -28.05
N SER A 9 43.09 -18.59 -26.91
CA SER A 9 42.55 -18.11 -25.64
C SER A 9 43.22 -16.78 -25.33
N LEU A 10 42.44 -15.72 -25.18
CA LEU A 10 42.84 -14.60 -24.34
C LEU A 10 41.85 -14.52 -23.19
N ILE A 11 42.24 -15.17 -22.10
CA ILE A 11 41.69 -14.94 -20.77
C ILE A 11 42.24 -13.57 -20.36
N VAL A 12 41.37 -12.57 -20.19
CA VAL A 12 41.71 -11.36 -19.43
C VAL A 12 40.96 -11.43 -18.11
N ALA A 13 41.78 -11.53 -17.07
CA ALA A 13 41.39 -11.59 -15.68
C ALA A 13 40.86 -10.23 -15.17
N VAL A 14 39.78 -10.34 -14.38
CA VAL A 14 39.54 -9.62 -13.12
C VAL A 14 39.75 -8.10 -13.10
N ALA A 15 38.64 -7.37 -13.17
CA ALA A 15 38.46 -6.14 -12.40
C ALA A 15 37.48 -6.42 -11.25
N ALA A 16 38.01 -6.99 -10.17
CA ALA A 16 37.41 -6.97 -8.85
C ALA A 16 37.50 -5.55 -8.27
N ILE A 17 36.70 -4.61 -8.77
CA ILE A 17 36.45 -3.32 -8.14
C ILE A 17 34.97 -2.99 -8.38
N GLY A 18 34.12 -3.55 -7.53
CA GLY A 18 32.68 -3.33 -7.56
C GLY A 18 31.96 -3.85 -6.31
N GLY A 19 32.72 -4.09 -5.23
CA GLY A 19 32.17 -4.16 -3.88
C GLY A 19 31.79 -2.76 -3.40
N PHE A 20 30.88 -2.11 -4.13
CA PHE A 20 30.37 -0.78 -3.81
C PHE A 20 28.89 -0.92 -3.44
N ALA A 21 28.66 -1.13 -2.14
CA ALA A 21 27.43 -0.75 -1.45
C ALA A 21 26.08 -1.29 -1.98
N TYR A 22 25.95 -2.59 -2.24
CA TYR A 22 24.63 -3.23 -2.36
C TYR A 22 23.97 -3.58 -1.01
N TRP A 23 24.50 -3.04 0.09
CA TRP A 23 23.90 -3.08 1.40
C TRP A 23 23.74 -1.63 1.89
N LEU A 24 22.55 -1.31 2.41
CA LEU A 24 22.17 -0.10 3.19
C LEU A 24 21.39 1.05 2.52
N THR A 25 20.71 0.83 1.39
CA THR A 25 19.48 1.62 1.15
C THR A 25 18.28 0.76 1.54
N ALA A 26 18.10 0.57 2.86
CA ALA A 26 16.77 0.24 3.35
C ALA A 26 15.82 1.29 2.75
N PRO A 27 14.76 0.91 2.01
CA PRO A 27 13.86 1.89 1.43
C PRO A 27 13.35 2.75 2.57
N THR A 28 13.76 4.02 2.58
CA THR A 28 13.17 4.98 3.48
C THR A 28 11.70 5.03 3.11
N PHE A 29 10.84 4.60 4.03
CA PHE A 29 9.41 4.69 3.84
C PHE A 29 9.07 6.17 3.72
N HIS A 30 8.79 6.66 2.52
CA HIS A 30 8.50 8.06 2.20
C HIS A 30 7.06 8.45 2.58
N GLY A 31 6.49 7.76 3.57
CA GLY A 31 5.17 8.06 4.13
C GLY A 31 4.02 7.72 3.18
N TYR A 32 3.14 8.69 2.97
CA TYR A 32 1.87 8.49 2.26
C TYR A 32 2.03 8.14 0.77
N ALA A 33 3.12 8.59 0.12
CA ALA A 33 3.38 8.27 -1.28
C ALA A 33 3.58 6.75 -1.50
N ASP A 34 4.30 6.11 -0.57
CA ASP A 34 4.55 4.66 -0.62
C ASP A 34 3.27 3.87 -0.38
N PHE A 35 2.39 4.37 0.49
CA PHE A 35 1.04 3.81 0.65
C PHE A 35 0.30 3.78 -0.70
N ILE A 36 0.20 4.92 -1.39
CA ILE A 36 -0.49 5.00 -2.68
C ILE A 36 0.19 4.14 -3.74
N ALA A 37 1.53 4.19 -3.83
CA ALA A 37 2.29 3.41 -4.81
C ALA A 37 2.10 1.90 -4.58
N ARG A 38 2.17 1.44 -3.33
CA ARG A 38 1.95 0.04 -2.98
C ARG A 38 0.52 -0.41 -3.27
N SER A 39 -0.48 0.41 -2.95
CA SER A 39 -1.87 0.10 -3.26
C SER A 39 -2.12 -0.05 -4.75
N LYS A 40 -1.62 0.89 -5.56
CA LYS A 40 -1.76 0.82 -7.02
C LYS A 40 -1.02 -0.37 -7.62
N LEU A 41 0.17 -0.67 -7.09
CA LEU A 41 0.96 -1.83 -7.52
C LEU A 41 0.20 -3.14 -7.29
N LEU A 42 -0.40 -3.32 -6.10
CA LEU A 42 -1.16 -4.52 -5.77
C LEU A 42 -2.49 -4.61 -6.54
N ALA A 43 -3.11 -3.47 -6.86
CA ALA A 43 -4.34 -3.45 -7.64
C ALA A 43 -4.09 -3.84 -9.11
N GLY A 44 -2.93 -3.48 -9.64
CA GLY A 44 -2.60 -3.61 -11.05
C GLY A 44 -3.02 -2.39 -11.87
N ALA A 45 -2.40 -2.21 -13.03
CA ALA A 45 -2.55 -1.00 -13.85
C ALA A 45 -3.97 -0.80 -14.43
N SER A 46 -4.73 -1.89 -14.59
CA SER A 46 -6.11 -1.87 -15.11
C SER A 46 -7.17 -1.83 -14.01
N ALA A 47 -6.78 -1.67 -12.75
CA ALA A 47 -7.71 -1.62 -11.64
C ALA A 47 -8.68 -0.45 -11.74
N ILE A 48 -9.93 -0.69 -11.35
CA ILE A 48 -10.91 0.38 -11.17
C ILE A 48 -10.46 1.27 -10.01
N ASN A 49 -10.27 2.55 -10.29
CA ASN A 49 -10.00 3.55 -9.25
C ASN A 49 -11.34 4.09 -8.71
N CYS A 50 -11.76 3.57 -7.55
CA CYS A 50 -12.97 4.04 -6.87
C CYS A 50 -12.79 5.40 -6.18
N GLY A 51 -11.57 5.95 -6.21
CA GLY A 51 -11.24 7.25 -5.64
C GLY A 51 -10.83 7.18 -4.17
N ARG A 52 -10.84 8.35 -3.54
CA ARG A 52 -10.50 8.57 -2.14
C ARG A 52 -11.65 9.31 -1.47
N ALA A 53 -12.02 8.88 -0.26
CA ALA A 53 -12.87 9.65 0.64
C ALA A 53 -11.99 10.21 1.75
N THR A 54 -11.93 11.54 1.86
CA THR A 54 -11.31 12.22 2.99
C THR A 54 -12.27 12.27 4.19
N GLU A 55 -11.80 12.75 5.34
CA GLU A 55 -12.59 12.82 6.57
C GLU A 55 -13.86 13.70 6.42
N SER A 56 -13.81 14.69 5.53
CA SER A 56 -14.90 15.62 5.22
C SER A 56 -15.85 15.12 4.13
N ASP A 57 -15.47 14.08 3.40
CA ASP A 57 -16.24 13.58 2.27
C ASP A 57 -17.27 12.54 2.72
N ASP A 58 -18.42 12.48 2.05
CA ASP A 58 -19.31 11.33 2.16
C ASP A 58 -18.64 10.09 1.50
N PRO A 59 -18.33 9.04 2.28
CA PRO A 59 -17.64 7.87 1.74
C PRO A 59 -18.52 6.94 0.92
N SER A 60 -19.84 7.14 0.91
CA SER A 60 -20.79 6.23 0.24
C SER A 60 -20.44 5.97 -1.21
N ARG A 61 -19.95 6.98 -1.96
CA ARG A 61 -19.54 6.79 -3.37
C ARG A 61 -18.37 5.83 -3.51
N VAL A 62 -17.34 6.00 -2.68
CA VAL A 62 -16.12 5.16 -2.72
C VAL A 62 -16.45 3.74 -2.28
N ILE A 63 -17.25 3.61 -1.22
CA ILE A 63 -17.71 2.33 -0.68
C ILE A 63 -18.53 1.57 -1.72
N LEU A 64 -19.59 2.17 -2.27
CA LEU A 64 -20.45 1.52 -3.27
C LEU A 64 -19.68 1.07 -4.52
N CYS A 65 -18.76 1.90 -5.01
CA CYS A 65 -17.88 1.51 -6.11
C CYS A 65 -17.05 0.28 -5.76
N SER A 66 -16.41 0.29 -4.59
CA SER A 66 -15.55 -0.81 -4.15
C SER A 66 -16.34 -2.10 -3.94
N GLU A 67 -17.55 -2.02 -3.36
CA GLU A 67 -18.42 -3.19 -3.14
C GLU A 67 -18.88 -3.79 -4.47
N SER A 68 -19.24 -2.95 -5.45
CA SER A 68 -19.62 -3.45 -6.78
C SER A 68 -18.44 -4.14 -7.46
N ALA A 69 -17.25 -3.53 -7.43
CA ALA A 69 -16.05 -4.11 -8.02
C ALA A 69 -15.63 -5.43 -7.35
N LEU A 70 -15.73 -5.53 -6.01
CA LEU A 70 -15.50 -6.78 -5.28
C LEU A 70 -16.50 -7.87 -5.67
N ARG A 71 -17.78 -7.54 -5.75
CA ARG A 71 -18.85 -8.48 -6.16
C ARG A 71 -18.65 -9.00 -7.58
N GLU A 72 -18.17 -8.14 -8.48
CA GLU A 72 -17.84 -8.49 -9.87
C GLU A 72 -16.47 -9.16 -10.03
N ARG A 73 -15.71 -9.35 -8.93
CA ARG A 73 -14.33 -9.87 -8.93
C ARG A 73 -13.40 -9.09 -9.84
N ARG A 74 -13.54 -7.76 -9.86
CA ARG A 74 -12.70 -6.88 -10.66
C ARG A 74 -11.57 -6.32 -9.81
N ALA A 75 -10.42 -6.13 -10.45
CA ALA A 75 -9.32 -5.40 -9.84
C ALA A 75 -9.77 -3.98 -9.47
N LEU A 76 -9.44 -3.54 -8.26
CA LEU A 76 -9.88 -2.23 -7.75
C LEU A 76 -8.87 -1.63 -6.79
N PHE A 77 -8.97 -0.31 -6.65
CA PHE A 77 -8.28 0.50 -5.66
C PHE A 77 -9.24 1.55 -5.10
N ALA A 78 -9.43 1.54 -3.78
CA ALA A 78 -10.26 2.50 -3.05
C ALA A 78 -9.51 2.96 -1.79
N VAL A 79 -9.54 4.25 -1.48
CA VAL A 79 -8.89 4.82 -0.28
C VAL A 79 -9.91 5.52 0.60
N VAL A 80 -9.80 5.32 1.90
CA VAL A 80 -10.54 6.09 2.91
C VAL A 80 -9.54 6.64 3.92
N ASP A 81 -9.64 7.92 4.21
CA ASP A 81 -8.91 8.53 5.31
C ASP A 81 -9.68 8.33 6.61
N HIS A 82 -8.94 8.32 7.72
CA HIS A 82 -9.49 8.20 9.05
C HIS A 82 -8.97 9.33 9.93
N ILE A 83 -9.86 9.81 10.79
CA ILE A 83 -9.52 10.74 11.87
C ILE A 83 -8.55 10.03 12.82
N GLY A 84 -7.29 10.42 12.77
CA GLY A 84 -6.32 10.17 13.84
C GLY A 84 -6.30 11.34 14.82
N ILE A 85 -5.93 11.10 16.07
CA ILE A 85 -5.82 12.17 17.07
C ILE A 85 -4.67 13.11 16.72
N ASP A 86 -3.49 12.53 16.46
CA ASP A 86 -2.24 13.26 16.16
C ASP A 86 -1.57 12.81 14.86
N SER A 87 -2.23 11.93 14.10
CA SER A 87 -1.67 11.31 12.91
C SER A 87 -2.65 11.33 11.73
N LYS A 88 -2.09 11.33 10.53
CA LYS A 88 -2.85 11.04 9.31
C LYS A 88 -2.94 9.54 9.18
N VAL A 89 -4.16 9.02 9.22
CA VAL A 89 -4.42 7.59 9.07
C VAL A 89 -5.21 7.38 7.78
N ALA A 90 -4.83 6.38 7.00
CA ALA A 90 -5.54 6.01 5.78
C ALA A 90 -5.60 4.50 5.63
N SER A 91 -6.65 4.00 5.02
CA SER A 91 -6.74 2.60 4.62
C SER A 91 -7.14 2.51 3.15
N ALA A 92 -6.55 1.55 2.46
CA ALA A 92 -6.95 1.17 1.11
C ALA A 92 -7.54 -0.22 1.09
N VAL A 93 -8.63 -0.40 0.32
CA VAL A 93 -9.06 -1.71 -0.16
C VAL A 93 -8.54 -1.88 -1.56
N VAL A 94 -7.85 -2.99 -1.78
CA VAL A 94 -7.23 -3.32 -3.05
C VAL A 94 -7.65 -4.72 -3.44
N SER A 95 -8.08 -4.93 -4.68
CA SER A 95 -8.22 -6.27 -5.23
C SER A 95 -7.43 -6.37 -6.53
N ASP A 96 -6.82 -7.52 -6.76
CA ASP A 96 -6.08 -7.84 -7.99
C ASP A 96 -6.98 -8.40 -9.10
N GLY A 97 -8.27 -8.62 -8.83
CA GLY A 97 -9.21 -9.25 -9.76
C GLY A 97 -9.09 -10.77 -9.87
N ALA A 98 -8.07 -11.39 -9.26
CA ALA A 98 -7.96 -12.84 -9.12
C ALA A 98 -8.74 -13.36 -7.89
N GLY A 99 -9.43 -12.46 -7.18
CA GLY A 99 -10.17 -12.77 -5.96
C GLY A 99 -9.33 -12.60 -4.68
N VAL A 100 -8.08 -12.12 -4.80
CA VAL A 100 -7.31 -11.68 -3.63
C VAL A 100 -7.70 -10.25 -3.31
N VAL A 101 -7.97 -10.00 -2.04
CA VAL A 101 -8.28 -8.67 -1.52
C VAL A 101 -7.29 -8.34 -0.43
N HIS A 102 -6.70 -7.16 -0.51
CA HIS A 102 -5.78 -6.61 0.47
C HIS A 102 -6.41 -5.40 1.15
N LYS A 103 -6.23 -5.32 2.46
CA LYS A 103 -6.34 -4.07 3.20
C LYS A 103 -4.93 -3.55 3.43
N ILE A 104 -4.68 -2.31 3.03
CA ILE A 104 -3.43 -1.62 3.32
C ILE A 104 -3.75 -0.50 4.30
N SER A 105 -3.05 -0.43 5.41
CA SER A 105 -3.24 0.61 6.42
C SER A 105 -1.98 1.48 6.52
N TYR A 106 -2.17 2.78 6.59
CA TYR A 106 -1.12 3.78 6.76
C TYR A 106 -1.40 4.62 8.00
N ASP A 107 -0.37 4.88 8.80
CA ASP A 107 -0.43 5.75 9.96
C ASP A 107 0.86 6.58 10.03
N SER A 108 0.74 7.90 9.90
CA SER A 108 1.90 8.80 9.82
C SER A 108 2.64 8.95 11.15
N SER A 109 1.99 8.66 12.28
CA SER A 109 2.60 8.79 13.62
C SER A 109 1.95 7.83 14.60
N PRO A 110 2.25 6.52 14.51
CA PRO A 110 1.54 5.47 15.25
C PRO A 110 1.63 5.59 16.78
N CYS A 111 2.67 6.23 17.30
CA CYS A 111 2.88 6.42 18.73
C CYS A 111 2.41 7.79 19.24
N GLY A 112 1.80 8.61 18.37
CA GLY A 112 1.48 10.01 18.67
C GLY A 112 2.72 10.88 18.91
N ARG A 113 2.51 12.12 19.36
CA ARG A 113 3.58 13.00 19.80
C ARG A 113 3.80 12.87 21.30
N ILE A 114 4.60 11.90 21.73
CA ILE A 114 5.03 11.84 23.13
C ILE A 114 6.30 12.69 23.29
N PHE A 115 6.14 13.86 23.91
CA PHE A 115 7.27 14.69 24.35
C PHE A 115 8.01 13.96 25.50
N PRO A 116 9.36 13.89 25.54
CA PRO A 116 10.33 14.69 24.78
C PRO A 116 11.11 13.95 23.67
N THR A 117 10.97 12.65 23.40
CA THR A 117 12.01 11.97 22.57
C THR A 117 11.61 10.85 21.60
N ARG A 118 10.34 10.50 21.36
CA ARG A 118 10.06 9.46 20.34
C ARG A 118 8.79 9.71 19.53
N SER A 119 8.97 10.18 18.29
CA SER A 119 8.02 9.90 17.20
C SER A 119 8.35 8.54 16.60
N CYS A 120 7.39 7.62 16.57
CA CYS A 120 7.56 6.38 15.82
C CYS A 120 7.55 6.67 14.31
N PRO A 121 8.32 5.92 13.51
CA PRO A 121 8.24 6.03 12.06
C PRO A 121 6.83 5.71 11.58
N ALA A 122 6.45 6.28 10.44
CA ALA A 122 5.16 5.97 9.82
C ALA A 122 5.04 4.45 9.62
N ARG A 123 3.86 3.91 9.90
CA ARG A 123 3.56 2.48 9.75
C ARG A 123 2.78 2.27 8.45
N LEU A 124 3.25 1.33 7.65
CA LEU A 124 2.48 0.72 6.57
C LEU A 124 2.29 -0.76 6.85
N GLU A 125 1.04 -1.21 6.82
CA GLU A 125 0.68 -2.60 7.04
C GLU A 125 -0.17 -3.11 5.88
N THR A 126 0.08 -4.33 5.42
CA THR A 126 -0.73 -5.00 4.39
C THR A 126 -1.28 -6.30 4.95
N GLN A 127 -2.60 -6.45 4.93
CA GLN A 127 -3.32 -7.63 5.38
C GLN A 127 -4.09 -8.22 4.18
N VAL A 128 -4.01 -9.54 4.00
CA VAL A 128 -4.86 -10.26 3.03
C VAL A 128 -6.20 -10.57 3.69
N CYS A 129 -7.31 -10.28 3.01
CA CYS A 129 -8.65 -10.35 3.55
C CYS A 129 -9.45 -11.44 2.82
N LYS A 130 -10.16 -12.29 3.57
CA LYS A 130 -11.10 -13.27 2.98
C LYS A 130 -12.36 -12.57 2.48
N SER A 131 -12.84 -11.62 3.26
CA SER A 131 -13.90 -10.69 2.89
C SER A 131 -13.63 -9.33 3.52
N VAL A 132 -14.25 -8.30 2.96
CA VAL A 132 -14.15 -6.93 3.42
C VAL A 132 -15.55 -6.42 3.76
N SER A 133 -15.67 -5.70 4.86
CA SER A 133 -16.85 -4.91 5.21
C SER A 133 -16.47 -3.51 5.65
N TYR A 134 -17.40 -2.57 5.50
CA TYR A 134 -17.24 -1.18 5.87
C TYR A 134 -18.10 -0.85 7.07
N GLY A 135 -17.48 -0.36 8.14
CA GLY A 135 -18.17 0.34 9.22
C GLY A 135 -18.13 1.84 8.96
N VAL A 136 -19.29 2.48 8.83
CA VAL A 136 -19.38 3.94 8.63
C VAL A 136 -20.16 4.55 9.77
N LYS A 137 -19.58 5.56 10.43
CA LYS A 137 -20.23 6.31 11.49
C LYS A 137 -20.05 7.80 11.24
N LYS A 138 -21.14 8.55 11.17
CA LYS A 138 -21.09 10.00 11.18
C LYS A 138 -20.64 10.46 12.57
N VAL A 139 -19.58 11.26 12.64
CA VAL A 139 -19.08 11.83 13.89
C VAL A 139 -19.93 13.06 14.21
N ALA A 140 -20.42 13.16 15.44
CA ALA A 140 -21.12 14.34 15.90
C ALA A 140 -20.10 15.48 16.05
N SER A 141 -19.97 16.29 15.01
CA SER A 141 -19.09 17.45 14.88
C SER A 141 -19.88 18.59 14.23
N THR A 142 -19.46 19.83 14.43
CA THR A 142 -19.98 21.00 13.72
C THR A 142 -19.70 20.96 12.22
N GLU A 143 -18.74 20.13 11.79
CA GLU A 143 -18.43 19.85 10.39
C GLU A 143 -18.79 18.40 10.03
N PRO A 144 -19.19 18.12 8.78
CA PRO A 144 -19.46 16.76 8.34
C PRO A 144 -18.15 15.95 8.42
N ALA A 145 -18.03 15.10 9.43
CA ALA A 145 -16.88 14.24 9.64
C ALA A 145 -17.33 12.77 9.69
N TRP A 146 -16.66 11.91 8.95
CA TRP A 146 -16.99 10.49 8.87
C TRP A 146 -15.87 9.62 9.46
N ALA A 147 -16.24 8.76 10.41
CA ALA A 147 -15.38 7.69 10.88
C ALA A 147 -15.68 6.43 10.07
N ILE A 148 -14.76 6.08 9.18
CA ILE A 148 -14.85 4.89 8.34
C ILE A 148 -13.91 3.83 8.90
N ARG A 149 -14.28 2.57 8.85
CA ARG A 149 -13.41 1.45 9.21
C ARG A 149 -13.57 0.33 8.20
N ILE A 150 -12.45 -0.08 7.61
CA ILE A 150 -12.38 -1.30 6.81
C ILE A 150 -12.10 -2.46 7.75
N VAL A 151 -13.01 -3.42 7.79
CA VAL A 151 -12.88 -4.66 8.57
C VAL A 151 -12.57 -5.79 7.61
N CYS A 152 -11.49 -6.51 7.90
CA CYS A 152 -11.14 -7.73 7.20
C CYS A 152 -11.53 -8.94 8.04
N ALA A 153 -12.27 -9.86 7.44
CA ALA A 153 -12.44 -11.18 8.05
C ALA A 153 -11.16 -11.99 7.83
N GLU A 154 -10.58 -12.45 8.94
CA GLU A 154 -9.43 -13.36 8.94
C GLU A 154 -9.88 -14.80 8.64
N ARG A 155 -8.94 -15.66 8.21
CA ARG A 155 -9.20 -17.10 8.18
C ARG A 155 -9.21 -17.61 9.64
N PRO A 156 -10.18 -18.46 10.04
CA PRO A 156 -10.08 -19.20 11.29
C PRO A 156 -8.87 -20.14 11.29
#